data_AF-A0A9Q1GWY8-F1
#
_entry.id   AF-A0A9Q1GWY8-F1
#
_cell.length_a   1.000
_cell.length_b   1.000
_cell.length_c   1.000
_cell.angle_alpha   90.00
_cell.angle_beta   90.00
_cell.angle_gamma   90.00
#
_symmetry.space_group_name_H-M   'P 1'
#
loop_
_entity.id
_entity.type
_entity.pdbx_description
1 polymer ?
#
loop_
_entity_poly.entity_id
_entity_poly.type
_entity_poly.pdbx_seq_one_letter_code
_entity_poly.pdbx_strand_id
1 'polypeptide(L)'
;MPYLKQLHKRKFTEIHQKAQIYNDPHNKYLHEKKKELLQEYKRASMAFYKLIQQKTKEKWLKKGDQNTTFYHAVVKQKGYTGKILALKNETGELLIGTKDIGEHIGQHFTNFFKAEPTDQGSTWEVIKQGKWLTAEQKTRLLEPFKMQEIK
;
A
#
# COMPACT_ATOMS: atom_id res chain seq x y z
N MET A 1 7.49 -13.22 6.81
CA MET A 1 8.25 -13.12 8.08
C MET A 1 7.54 -13.55 9.39
N PRO A 2 6.34 -14.16 9.41
CA PRO A 2 5.80 -14.84 10.62
C PRO A 2 6.60 -16.07 11.06
N TYR A 3 7.30 -16.69 10.09
CA TYR A 3 7.97 -17.97 10.22
C TYR A 3 9.08 -18.01 11.29
N LEU A 4 9.94 -16.98 11.38
CA LEU A 4 11.04 -16.92 12.36
C LEU A 4 10.54 -16.81 13.81
N LYS A 5 9.50 -16.00 14.07
CA LYS A 5 8.85 -15.92 15.39
C LYS A 5 8.25 -17.28 15.77
N GLN A 6 7.63 -17.96 14.81
CA GLN A 6 6.97 -19.25 15.03
C GLN A 6 7.97 -20.37 15.27
N LEU A 7 9.09 -20.37 14.56
CA LEU A 7 10.17 -21.36 14.69
C LEU A 7 10.91 -21.22 16.02
N HIS A 8 11.17 -19.99 16.47
CA HIS A 8 11.80 -19.74 17.77
C HIS A 8 10.83 -20.02 18.94
N LYS A 9 9.54 -19.70 18.79
CA LYS A 9 8.50 -20.06 19.77
C LYS A 9 8.36 -21.59 19.90
N ARG A 10 8.38 -22.32 18.78
CA ARG A 10 8.33 -23.79 18.75
C ARG A 10 9.54 -24.44 19.42
N LYS A 11 10.77 -24.00 19.10
CA LYS A 11 11.98 -24.48 19.79
C LYS A 11 11.91 -24.22 21.30
N PHE A 12 11.49 -23.02 21.72
CA PHE A 12 11.34 -22.72 23.14
C PHE A 12 10.33 -23.64 23.85
N THR A 13 9.18 -23.93 23.22
CA THR A 13 8.16 -24.83 23.79
C THR A 13 8.62 -26.29 23.87
N GLU A 14 9.35 -26.78 22.87
CA GLU A 14 9.90 -28.15 22.88
C GLU A 14 10.90 -28.36 24.01
N ILE A 15 11.77 -27.38 24.27
CA ILE A 15 12.73 -27.45 25.37
C ILE A 15 12.05 -27.31 26.72
N HIS A 16 11.01 -26.48 26.83
CA HIS A 16 10.22 -26.39 28.05
C HIS A 16 9.49 -27.72 28.37
N GLN A 17 8.91 -28.37 27.36
CA GLN A 17 8.31 -29.71 27.50
C GLN A 17 9.35 -30.77 27.86
N LYS A 18 10.52 -30.80 27.19
CA LYS A 18 11.60 -31.73 27.56
C LYS A 18 12.09 -31.49 29.00
N ALA A 19 12.21 -30.23 29.42
CA ALA A 19 12.60 -29.89 30.79
C ALA A 19 11.53 -30.28 31.85
N GLN A 20 10.25 -30.30 31.48
CA GLN A 20 9.16 -30.79 32.35
C GLN A 20 9.16 -32.33 32.46
N ILE A 21 9.55 -33.03 31.39
CA ILE A 21 9.66 -34.51 31.39
C ILE A 21 10.83 -34.98 32.26
N TYR A 22 11.96 -34.25 32.27
CA TYR A 22 13.13 -34.57 33.07
C TYR A 22 13.17 -33.81 34.40
N ASN A 23 12.09 -33.86 35.18
CA ASN A 23 11.91 -33.15 36.44
C ASN A 23 12.79 -33.72 37.59
N ASP A 24 14.08 -33.89 37.35
CA ASP A 24 15.10 -34.29 38.32
C ASP A 24 15.89 -33.05 38.78
N PRO A 25 15.66 -32.55 40.01
CA PRO A 25 16.31 -31.36 40.56
C PRO A 25 17.84 -31.48 40.71
N HIS A 26 18.42 -32.67 40.52
CA HIS A 26 19.86 -32.90 40.64
C HIS A 26 20.58 -33.10 39.30
N ASN A 27 19.85 -33.07 38.18
CA ASN A 27 20.45 -33.22 36.86
C ASN A 27 21.11 -31.90 36.39
N LYS A 28 22.32 -31.65 36.89
CA LYS A 28 23.15 -30.45 36.59
C LYS A 28 23.33 -30.23 35.08
N TYR A 29 23.44 -31.30 34.29
CA TYR A 29 23.59 -31.21 32.83
C TYR A 29 22.38 -30.55 32.16
N LEU A 30 21.16 -30.92 32.55
CA LEU A 30 19.93 -30.33 32.02
C LEU A 30 19.76 -28.87 32.44
N HIS A 31 20.15 -28.53 33.67
CA HIS A 31 20.15 -27.14 34.13
C HIS A 31 21.12 -26.26 33.34
N GLU A 32 22.35 -26.73 33.09
CA GLU A 32 23.34 -26.02 32.28
C GLU A 32 22.83 -25.86 30.84
N LYS A 33 22.31 -26.94 30.24
CA LYS A 33 21.76 -26.91 28.88
C LYS A 33 20.58 -25.96 28.72
N LYS A 34 19.69 -25.91 29.71
CA LYS A 34 18.56 -24.97 29.74
C LYS A 34 19.03 -23.52 29.82
N LYS A 35 20.09 -23.26 30.61
CA LYS A 35 20.67 -21.92 30.76
C LYS A 35 21.33 -21.44 29.47
N GLU A 36 22.10 -22.30 28.80
CA GLU A 36 22.70 -22.02 27.48
C GLU A 36 21.64 -21.62 26.46
N LEU A 37 20.58 -22.43 26.35
CA LEU A 37 19.50 -22.18 25.40
C LEU A 37 18.73 -20.90 25.70
N LEU A 38 18.50 -20.60 26.99
CA LEU A 38 17.86 -19.35 27.38
C LEU A 38 18.71 -18.14 26.98
N GLN A 39 20.04 -18.26 27.10
CA GLN A 39 20.96 -17.21 26.70
C GLN A 39 21.00 -17.02 25.17
N GLU A 40 21.00 -18.12 24.41
CA GLU A 40 20.90 -18.09 22.95
C GLU A 40 19.57 -17.47 22.49
N TYR A 41 18.46 -17.87 23.11
CA TYR A 41 17.14 -17.30 22.84
C TYR A 41 17.12 -15.79 23.11
N LYS A 42 17.65 -15.34 24.25
CA LYS A 42 17.73 -13.90 24.59
C LYS A 42 18.54 -13.14 23.56
N ARG A 43 19.70 -13.68 23.12
CA ARG A 43 20.54 -13.07 22.08
C ARG A 43 19.79 -12.94 20.75
N ALA A 44 19.15 -14.01 20.29
CA ALA A 44 18.40 -14.02 19.04
C ALA A 44 17.18 -13.08 19.09
N SER A 45 16.46 -13.06 20.21
CA SER A 45 15.33 -12.16 20.44
C SER A 45 15.77 -10.69 20.41
N MET A 46 16.89 -10.37 21.06
CA MET A 46 17.43 -9.01 21.05
C MET A 46 17.91 -8.57 19.67
N ALA A 47 18.56 -9.46 18.90
CA ALA A 47 18.95 -9.18 17.53
C ALA A 47 17.72 -8.93 16.63
N PHE A 48 16.67 -9.74 16.79
CA PHE A 48 15.40 -9.55 16.08
C PHE A 48 14.73 -8.23 16.44
N TYR A 49 14.69 -7.87 17.74
CA TYR A 49 14.16 -6.59 18.20
C TYR A 49 14.90 -5.40 17.56
N LYS A 50 16.24 -5.43 17.55
CA LYS A 50 17.07 -4.42 16.87
C LYS A 50 16.79 -4.34 15.36
N LEU A 51 16.62 -5.49 14.70
CA LEU A 51 16.27 -5.54 13.28
C LEU A 51 14.88 -4.95 13.02
N ILE A 52 13.90 -5.22 13.88
CA ILE A 52 12.59 -4.57 13.83
C ILE A 52 12.75 -3.07 13.99
N GLN A 53 13.48 -2.58 15.00
CA GLN A 53 13.70 -1.16 15.22
C GLN A 53 14.34 -0.46 14.00
N GLN A 54 15.33 -1.10 13.37
CA GLN A 54 15.92 -0.61 12.13
C GLN A 54 14.89 -0.55 10.99
N LYS A 55 14.07 -1.60 10.83
CA LYS A 55 13.02 -1.66 9.80
C LYS A 55 11.88 -0.68 10.04
N THR A 56 11.46 -0.46 11.28
CA THR A 56 10.33 0.41 11.65
C THR A 56 10.72 1.88 11.72
N LYS A 57 11.93 2.26 11.28
CA LYS A 57 12.45 3.63 11.32
C LYS A 57 12.35 4.21 12.74
N GLU A 58 13.00 3.59 13.71
CA GLU A 58 13.03 4.06 15.10
C GLU A 58 13.40 5.56 15.25
N LYS A 59 14.20 6.15 14.34
CA LYS A 59 14.43 7.61 14.30
C LYS A 59 13.16 8.45 14.12
N TRP A 60 12.16 7.91 13.41
CA TRP A 60 10.84 8.50 13.26
C TRP A 60 9.98 8.31 14.51
N LEU A 61 10.14 7.22 15.27
CA LEU A 61 9.41 7.02 16.54
C LEU A 61 10.05 7.75 17.74
N LYS A 62 11.38 7.88 17.78
CA LYS A 62 12.10 8.61 18.84
C LYS A 62 12.00 10.13 18.73
N LYS A 63 11.72 10.66 17.52
CA LYS A 63 11.59 12.11 17.26
C LYS A 63 10.22 12.52 16.70
N GLY A 64 9.42 11.58 16.22
CA GLY A 64 8.16 11.81 15.52
C GLY A 64 6.98 11.45 16.40
N ASP A 65 6.69 12.42 17.26
CA ASP A 65 5.35 12.92 17.63
C ASP A 65 5.50 14.28 18.34
N GLN A 66 6.72 14.60 18.81
CA GLN A 66 7.03 15.81 19.58
C GLN A 66 7.04 17.15 18.80
N ASN A 67 6.42 17.29 17.62
CA ASN A 67 6.50 18.55 16.83
C ASN A 67 7.93 19.14 16.74
N THR A 68 8.95 18.27 16.65
CA THR A 68 10.34 18.74 16.69
C THR A 68 10.66 19.57 15.44
N THR A 69 11.60 20.51 15.56
CA THR A 69 12.12 21.28 14.41
C THR A 69 12.57 20.38 13.26
N PHE A 70 13.12 19.19 13.58
CA PHE A 70 13.47 18.16 12.61
C PHE A 70 12.26 17.60 11.85
N TYR A 71 11.14 17.32 12.54
CA TYR A 71 9.91 16.87 11.91
C TYR A 71 9.39 17.92 10.92
N HIS A 72 9.28 19.18 11.35
CA HIS A 72 8.83 20.26 10.47
C HIS A 72 9.80 20.50 9.31
N ALA A 73 11.10 20.35 9.51
CA ALA A 73 12.09 20.43 8.43
C ALA A 73 11.90 19.31 7.39
N VAL A 74 11.71 18.07 7.83
CA VAL A 74 11.47 16.92 6.93
C VAL A 74 10.14 17.06 6.20
N VAL A 75 9.07 17.51 6.87
CA VAL A 75 7.76 17.77 6.23
C VAL A 75 7.88 18.90 5.20
N LYS A 76 8.56 20.00 5.53
CA LYS A 76 8.84 21.09 4.58
C LYS A 76 9.65 20.62 3.39
N GLN A 77 10.71 19.85 3.62
CA GLN A 77 11.54 19.29 2.55
C GLN A 77 10.73 18.37 1.64
N LYS A 78 9.93 17.46 2.19
CA LYS A 78 9.05 16.59 1.39
C LYS A 78 8.03 17.38 0.58
N GLY A 79 7.43 18.41 1.19
CA GLY A 79 6.52 19.33 0.51
C GLY A 79 7.21 20.12 -0.60
N TYR A 80 8.49 20.46 -0.46
CA TYR A 80 9.27 21.12 -1.49
C TYR A 80 9.67 20.17 -2.62
N THR A 81 10.15 18.96 -2.30
CA THR A 81 10.55 17.96 -3.31
C THR A 81 9.38 17.43 -4.13
N GLY A 82 8.16 17.45 -3.58
CA GLY A 82 6.95 17.07 -4.32
C GLY A 82 6.40 18.18 -5.22
N LYS A 83 6.92 19.41 -5.14
CA LYS A 83 6.48 20.52 -5.99
C LYS A 83 7.29 20.53 -7.28
N ILE A 84 6.57 20.72 -8.38
CA ILE A 84 7.18 21.06 -9.66
C ILE A 84 7.49 22.56 -9.62
N LEU A 85 8.77 22.91 -9.47
CA LEU A 85 9.23 24.31 -9.36
C LEU A 85 9.48 24.96 -10.71
N ALA A 86 9.89 24.15 -11.68
CA ALA A 86 10.13 24.55 -13.06
C ALA A 86 9.72 23.41 -13.99
N LEU A 87 9.16 23.78 -15.14
CA LEU A 87 8.76 22.85 -16.19
C LEU A 87 9.28 23.39 -17.52
N LYS A 88 9.97 22.55 -18.29
CA LYS A 88 10.40 22.91 -19.64
C LYS A 88 9.29 22.51 -20.62
N ASN A 89 8.81 23.45 -21.43
CA ASN A 89 7.77 23.19 -22.41
C ASN A 89 8.35 22.59 -23.71
N GLU A 90 7.45 22.27 -24.65
CA GLU A 90 7.79 21.69 -25.96
C GLU A 90 8.62 22.63 -26.85
N THR A 91 8.47 23.95 -26.69
CA THR A 91 9.25 24.97 -27.42
C THR A 91 10.64 25.21 -26.81
N GLY A 92 10.94 24.57 -25.68
CA GLY A 92 12.22 24.63 -24.99
C GLY A 92 12.35 25.76 -23.96
N GLU A 93 11.29 26.51 -23.72
CA GLU A 93 11.23 27.56 -22.70
C GLU A 93 11.03 26.96 -21.31
N LEU A 94 11.64 27.61 -20.31
CA LEU A 94 11.55 27.21 -18.91
C LEU A 94 10.44 28.00 -18.21
N LEU A 95 9.33 27.33 -17.91
CA LEU A 95 8.24 27.88 -17.11
C LEU A 95 8.60 27.78 -15.63
N ILE A 96 8.61 28.91 -14.94
CA ILE A 96 8.92 29.00 -13.50
C ILE A 96 7.69 29.59 -12.80
N GLY A 97 7.23 28.92 -11.75
CA GLY A 97 6.09 29.38 -10.96
C GLY A 97 4.84 28.53 -11.13
N THR A 98 4.05 28.45 -10.06
CA THR A 98 2.94 27.50 -9.96
C THR A 98 1.77 27.82 -10.88
N LYS A 99 1.58 29.09 -11.25
CA LYS A 99 0.49 29.53 -12.12
C LYS A 99 0.74 29.09 -13.57
N ASP A 100 1.89 29.49 -14.12
CA ASP A 100 2.24 29.24 -15.52
C ASP A 100 2.44 27.73 -15.79
N ILE A 101 3.04 27.00 -14.84
CA ILE A 101 3.15 25.54 -14.90
C ILE A 101 1.76 24.89 -14.87
N GLY A 102 0.87 25.36 -13.98
CA GLY A 102 -0.49 24.82 -13.86
C GLY A 102 -1.32 25.05 -15.11
N GLU A 103 -1.26 26.25 -15.68
CA GLU A 103 -1.94 26.60 -16.93
C GLU A 103 -1.41 25.78 -18.10
N HIS A 104 -0.08 25.64 -18.23
CA HIS A 104 0.52 24.82 -19.28
C HIS A 104 0.14 23.34 -19.18
N ILE A 105 0.20 22.75 -17.97
CA ILE A 105 -0.23 21.36 -17.73
C ILE A 105 -1.72 21.21 -18.07
N GLY A 106 -2.57 22.14 -17.61
CA GLY A 106 -3.99 22.15 -17.90
C GLY A 106 -4.29 22.19 -19.39
N GLN A 107 -3.64 23.10 -20.12
CA GLN A 107 -3.79 23.25 -21.56
C GLN A 107 -3.29 22.00 -22.31
N HIS A 108 -2.12 21.46 -21.93
CA HIS A 108 -1.54 20.27 -22.52
C HIS A 108 -2.49 19.08 -22.37
N PHE A 109 -2.97 18.77 -21.16
CA PHE A 109 -3.88 17.65 -20.95
C PHE A 109 -5.27 17.90 -21.54
N THR A 110 -5.75 19.15 -21.55
CA THR A 110 -6.99 19.49 -22.24
C THR A 110 -6.87 19.17 -23.73
N ASN A 111 -5.75 19.50 -24.36
CA ASN A 111 -5.52 19.19 -25.76
C ASN A 111 -5.26 17.70 -26.00
N PHE A 112 -4.56 17.03 -25.09
CA PHE A 112 -4.31 15.58 -25.16
C PHE A 112 -5.61 14.76 -25.02
N PHE A 113 -6.53 15.21 -24.17
CA PHE A 113 -7.82 14.55 -23.95
C PHE A 113 -8.95 15.08 -24.82
N LYS A 114 -8.73 16.16 -25.59
CA LYS A 114 -9.58 16.41 -26.76
C LYS A 114 -9.41 15.20 -27.64
N ALA A 115 -10.44 14.36 -27.65
CA ALA A 115 -10.51 13.25 -28.59
C ALA A 115 -10.12 13.82 -29.95
N GLU A 116 -9.08 13.26 -30.57
CA GLU A 116 -9.04 13.36 -32.02
C GLU A 116 -10.43 12.92 -32.50
N PRO A 117 -11.04 13.61 -33.45
CA PRO A 117 -12.22 13.08 -34.11
C PRO A 117 -11.78 11.81 -34.84
N THR A 118 -11.61 10.72 -34.10
CA THR A 118 -11.68 9.36 -34.60
C THR A 118 -13.05 9.31 -35.21
N ASP A 119 -13.07 9.40 -36.53
CA ASP A 119 -14.21 9.35 -37.41
C ASP A 119 -15.42 8.68 -36.73
N GLN A 120 -16.24 9.50 -36.06
CA GLN A 120 -17.49 9.05 -35.44
C GLN A 120 -18.51 8.68 -36.53
N GLY A 121 -18.11 8.71 -37.81
CA GLY A 121 -18.85 8.22 -38.96
C GLY A 121 -18.88 6.70 -39.11
N SER A 122 -18.37 5.92 -38.14
CA SER A 122 -18.45 4.45 -38.20
C SER A 122 -19.03 3.78 -36.95
N THR A 123 -19.30 4.51 -35.85
CA THR A 123 -19.91 3.89 -34.66
C THR A 123 -21.42 3.69 -34.81
N TRP A 124 -22.12 4.60 -35.47
CA TRP A 124 -23.60 4.53 -35.55
C TRP A 124 -24.07 3.45 -36.51
N GLU A 125 -23.35 3.23 -37.62
CA GLU A 125 -23.57 2.17 -38.60
C GLU A 125 -23.40 0.78 -37.97
N VAL A 126 -22.39 0.61 -37.12
CA VAL A 126 -22.14 -0.63 -36.38
C VAL A 126 -23.21 -0.85 -35.31
N ILE A 127 -23.61 0.19 -34.59
CA ILE A 127 -24.70 0.12 -33.59
C ILE A 127 -26.03 -0.24 -34.28
N LYS A 128 -26.28 0.27 -35.49
CA LYS A 128 -27.44 -0.08 -36.34
C LYS A 128 -27.51 -1.55 -36.74
N GLN A 129 -26.39 -2.24 -36.84
CA GLN A 129 -26.35 -3.68 -37.15
C GLN A 129 -26.66 -4.58 -35.94
N GLY A 130 -26.68 -4.01 -34.72
CA GLY A 130 -27.05 -4.72 -33.50
C GLY A 130 -28.54 -5.09 -33.44
N LYS A 131 -28.93 -5.89 -32.44
CA LYS A 131 -30.36 -6.15 -32.19
C LYS A 131 -31.00 -4.90 -31.58
N TRP A 132 -32.04 -4.41 -32.24
CA TRP A 132 -32.85 -3.29 -31.77
C TRP A 132 -34.11 -3.80 -31.09
N LEU A 133 -34.65 -2.99 -30.18
CA LEU A 133 -35.93 -3.25 -29.53
C LEU A 133 -37.04 -3.39 -30.59
N THR A 134 -37.71 -4.53 -30.61
CA THR A 134 -38.91 -4.73 -31.44
C THR A 134 -40.05 -3.83 -30.97
N ALA A 135 -41.04 -3.59 -31.81
CA ALA A 135 -42.21 -2.78 -31.45
C ALA A 135 -42.89 -3.31 -30.17
N GLU A 136 -43.01 -4.63 -30.05
CA GLU A 136 -43.55 -5.31 -28.87
C GLU A 136 -42.72 -5.07 -27.62
N GLN A 137 -41.37 -5.12 -27.73
CA GLN A 137 -40.49 -4.84 -26.60
C GLN A 137 -40.58 -3.39 -26.14
N LYS A 138 -40.75 -2.44 -27.08
CA LYS A 138 -40.95 -1.02 -26.74
C LYS A 138 -42.27 -0.82 -26.00
N THR A 139 -43.35 -1.44 -26.48
CA THR A 139 -44.66 -1.37 -25.82
C THR A 139 -44.60 -1.98 -24.41
N ARG A 140 -43.94 -3.14 -24.26
CA ARG A 140 -43.78 -3.80 -22.96
C ARG A 140 -42.97 -2.97 -21.95
N LEU A 141 -41.97 -2.21 -22.41
CA LEU A 141 -41.19 -1.31 -21.54
C LEU A 141 -41.97 -0.09 -21.06
N LEU A 142 -43.07 0.26 -21.74
CA LEU A 142 -43.98 1.35 -21.36
C LEU A 142 -45.13 0.87 -20.46
N GLU A 143 -45.32 -0.44 -20.31
CA GLU A 143 -46.35 -0.98 -19.41
C GLU A 143 -45.94 -0.79 -17.94
N PRO A 144 -46.91 -0.50 -17.04
CA PRO A 144 -46.65 -0.49 -15.61
C PRO A 144 -46.09 -1.83 -15.13
N PHE A 145 -45.10 -1.78 -14.23
CA PHE A 145 -44.50 -2.99 -13.67
C PHE A 145 -45.55 -3.87 -12.99
N LYS A 146 -45.45 -5.19 -13.16
CA LYS A 146 -46.34 -6.14 -12.48
C LYS A 146 -45.71 -6.55 -11.16
N MET A 147 -46.53 -6.75 -10.12
CA MET A 147 -46.03 -7.19 -8.80
C MET A 147 -45.32 -8.56 -8.85
N GLN A 148 -45.55 -9.35 -9.88
CA GLN A 148 -44.86 -10.63 -10.13
C GLN A 148 -43.42 -10.47 -10.66
N GLU A 149 -43.04 -9.27 -11.10
CA GLU A 149 -41.71 -8.95 -11.63
C GLU A 149 -40.78 -8.35 -10.56
N ILE A 150 -41.30 -8.05 -9.37
CA ILE A 150 -40.52 -7.62 -8.21
C ILE A 150 -40.13 -8.85 -7.42
N LYS A 151 -38.82 -9.05 -7.22
CA LYS A 151 -38.25 -10.16 -6.45
C LYS A 151 -37.99 -9.76 -5.01
#